data_AF-A0A814KVR0-F1
#
_entry.id   AF-A0A814KVR0-F1
#
_cell.length_a   1.000
_cell.length_b   1.000
_cell.length_c   1.000
_cell.angle_alpha   90.00
_cell.angle_beta   90.00
_cell.angle_gamma   90.00
#
_symmetry.space_group_name_H-M   'P 1'
#
loop_
_entity.id
_entity.type
_entity.pdbx_description
1 polymer ?
#
loop_
_entity_poly.entity_id
_entity_poly.type
_entity_poly.pdbx_seq_one_letter_code
_entity_poly.pdbx_strand_id
1 'polypeptide(L)'
;MMNRFGDIDVSFKRLPPIYGYRSEKLVSIEKALEPIESQINELQYYIKIAKKHCHFPSEHGLTRDQSAAVYIYTMEWGETSLYRVLNIALRSENRQALKIWFPHLKLFDSALDKLPTVKEILWRGVPLDIGKNFNKNELMTWWSINSCSSSVNVIKDFLGNNKNSTLFLIEGINGKKVSGYTEYENEDEIILRMGTQFRVKSNALEQSNGSHIVHLVEIDDDNDEPLASTMNEMHVTPKPSNEGASRKKEGEVIVGGNGKGSQLNQLYYPRGLSFDDKGNLYVADQRNDRIEKFERLF
;
A
#
# COMPACT_ATOMS: atom_id res chain seq x y z
N MET A 1 -1.68 -23.21 -8.42
CA MET A 1 -2.17 -22.39 -7.30
C MET A 1 -1.81 -20.95 -7.65
N MET A 2 -2.78 -20.03 -7.67
CA MET A 2 -2.57 -18.63 -8.09
C MET A 2 -1.61 -17.94 -7.10
N ASN A 3 -0.36 -17.74 -7.50
CA ASN A 3 0.69 -17.29 -6.58
C ASN A 3 0.60 -15.78 -6.30
N ARG A 4 -0.01 -15.01 -7.23
CA ARG A 4 -0.20 -13.54 -7.15
C ARG A 4 -0.92 -13.10 -5.89
N PHE A 5 -2.03 -13.75 -5.55
CA PHE A 5 -2.81 -13.41 -4.36
C PHE A 5 -2.06 -13.73 -3.05
N GLY A 6 -1.21 -14.76 -3.08
CA GLY A 6 -0.42 -15.22 -1.93
C GLY A 6 0.83 -14.39 -1.62
N ASP A 7 1.25 -13.49 -2.52
CA ASP A 7 2.44 -12.65 -2.31
C ASP A 7 2.18 -11.50 -1.31
N ILE A 8 2.48 -11.72 -0.04
CA ILE A 8 2.18 -10.79 1.05
C ILE A 8 3.40 -10.41 1.88
N ASP A 9 3.42 -9.17 2.38
CA ASP A 9 4.33 -8.77 3.47
C ASP A 9 3.74 -9.22 4.80
N VAL A 10 4.28 -10.27 5.41
CA VAL A 10 3.82 -10.76 6.72
C VAL A 10 4.33 -9.91 7.89
N SER A 11 5.28 -9.00 7.64
CA SER A 11 5.90 -8.19 8.69
C SER A 11 5.14 -6.91 8.98
N PHE A 12 4.41 -6.38 7.97
CA PHE A 12 3.71 -5.10 7.99
C PHE A 12 4.51 -3.97 8.66
N LYS A 13 5.83 -3.97 8.45
CA LYS A 13 6.73 -3.02 9.10
C LYS A 13 6.30 -1.60 8.76
N ARG A 14 6.36 -0.73 9.76
CA ARG A 14 6.19 0.71 9.55
C ARG A 14 7.45 1.25 8.88
N LEU A 15 7.35 1.50 7.58
CA LEU A 15 8.45 2.01 6.75
C LEU A 15 8.17 3.46 6.33
N PRO A 16 9.21 4.26 6.00
CA PRO A 16 9.00 5.57 5.42
C PRO A 16 8.36 5.46 4.02
N PRO A 17 7.58 6.48 3.60
CA PRO A 17 7.02 6.53 2.26
C PRO A 17 8.06 6.55 1.14
N ILE A 18 7.65 6.06 -0.03
CA ILE A 18 8.46 6.07 -1.24
C ILE A 18 8.22 7.39 -1.96
N TYR A 19 9.27 8.22 -2.03
CA TYR A 19 9.25 9.54 -2.66
C TYR A 19 10.04 9.54 -3.97
N GLY A 20 9.64 10.40 -4.92
CA GLY A 20 10.43 10.71 -6.12
C GLY A 20 9.96 10.05 -7.42
N TYR A 21 9.38 8.84 -7.40
CA TYR A 21 8.97 8.18 -8.65
C TYR A 21 7.93 9.00 -9.44
N ARG A 22 7.08 9.79 -8.77
CA ARG A 22 6.04 10.61 -9.42
C ARG A 22 6.61 11.71 -10.32
N SER A 23 7.82 12.20 -10.02
CA SER A 23 8.51 13.21 -10.82
C SER A 23 9.32 12.62 -11.99
N GLU A 24 9.40 11.29 -12.11
CA GLU A 24 10.02 10.66 -13.26
C GLU A 24 9.26 10.99 -14.55
N LYS A 25 10.01 11.01 -15.65
CA LYS A 25 9.42 11.15 -16.99
C LYS A 25 8.77 9.82 -17.38
N LEU A 26 7.64 9.90 -18.08
CA LEU A 26 7.08 8.73 -18.74
C LEU A 26 8.01 8.30 -19.87
N VAL A 27 8.34 7.00 -19.90
CA VAL A 27 9.19 6.35 -20.89
C VAL A 27 8.51 5.08 -21.40
N SER A 28 9.07 4.45 -22.44
CA SER A 28 8.55 3.17 -22.92
C SER A 28 8.75 2.07 -21.88
N ILE A 29 7.99 0.98 -21.98
CA ILE A 29 8.09 -0.13 -21.02
C ILE A 29 9.48 -0.78 -21.01
N GLU A 30 10.17 -0.84 -22.15
CA GLU A 30 11.55 -1.32 -22.23
C GLU A 30 12.49 -0.46 -21.39
N LYS A 31 12.47 0.86 -21.59
CA LYS A 31 13.28 1.80 -20.82
C LYS A 31 12.90 1.81 -19.34
N ALA A 32 11.62 1.60 -19.04
CA ALA A 32 11.12 1.59 -17.68
C ALA A 32 11.65 0.39 -16.87
N LEU A 33 11.89 -0.74 -17.54
CA LEU A 33 12.31 -2.01 -16.94
C LEU A 33 13.79 -2.35 -17.17
N GLU A 34 14.48 -1.61 -18.05
CA GLU A 34 15.94 -1.73 -18.29
C GLU A 34 16.78 -1.78 -17.00
N PRO A 35 16.55 -0.95 -15.97
CA PRO A 35 17.38 -0.98 -14.75
C PRO A 35 17.27 -2.27 -13.93
N ILE A 36 16.22 -3.06 -14.15
CA ILE A 36 15.93 -4.29 -13.38
C ILE A 36 16.00 -5.56 -14.23
N GLU A 37 16.44 -5.45 -15.48
CA GLU A 37 16.55 -6.56 -16.43
C GLU A 37 17.37 -7.73 -15.89
N SER A 38 18.47 -7.48 -15.18
CA SER A 38 19.32 -8.51 -14.60
C SER A 38 18.69 -9.27 -13.43
N GLN A 39 17.57 -8.77 -12.88
CA GLN A 39 16.88 -9.38 -11.74
C GLN A 39 15.73 -10.30 -12.17
N ILE A 40 15.36 -10.27 -13.46
CA ILE A 40 14.20 -10.99 -13.98
C ILE A 40 14.57 -11.84 -15.18
N ASN A 41 14.39 -13.15 -15.05
CA ASN A 41 14.69 -14.07 -16.13
C ASN A 41 13.76 -13.81 -17.30
N GLU A 42 14.34 -13.76 -18.50
CA GLU A 42 13.62 -13.62 -19.77
C GLU A 42 12.75 -12.35 -19.86
N LEU A 43 13.05 -11.29 -19.10
CA LEU A 43 12.23 -10.08 -19.04
C LEU A 43 11.89 -9.51 -20.43
N GLN A 44 12.86 -9.46 -21.34
CA GLN A 44 12.65 -8.95 -22.71
C GLN A 44 11.64 -9.78 -23.52
N TYR A 45 11.57 -11.08 -23.27
CA TYR A 45 10.58 -11.94 -23.91
C TYR A 45 9.18 -11.63 -23.39
N TYR A 46 9.02 -11.48 -22.08
CA TYR A 46 7.73 -11.14 -21.46
C TYR A 46 7.28 -9.71 -21.76
N ILE A 47 8.19 -8.75 -21.92
CA ILE A 47 7.86 -7.40 -22.44
C ILE A 47 7.24 -7.50 -23.84
N LYS A 48 7.80 -8.35 -24.74
CA LYS A 48 7.23 -8.55 -26.08
C LYS A 48 5.83 -9.15 -26.02
N ILE A 49 5.60 -10.13 -25.14
CA ILE A 49 4.27 -10.72 -24.92
C ILE A 49 3.30 -9.63 -24.43
N ALA A 50 3.68 -8.88 -23.40
CA ALA A 50 2.84 -7.82 -22.85
C ALA A 50 2.48 -6.76 -23.89
N LYS A 51 3.42 -6.32 -24.73
CA LYS A 51 3.14 -5.36 -25.82
C LYS A 51 2.28 -5.94 -26.94
N LYS A 52 2.28 -7.25 -27.13
CA LYS A 52 1.46 -7.95 -28.12
C LYS A 52 0.01 -8.09 -27.63
N HIS A 53 -0.16 -8.41 -26.36
CA HIS A 53 -1.46 -8.72 -25.75
C HIS A 53 -2.10 -7.55 -25.00
N CYS A 54 -1.37 -6.43 -24.84
CA CYS A 54 -1.93 -5.22 -24.24
C CYS A 54 -3.19 -4.77 -24.99
N HIS A 55 -4.13 -4.21 -24.24
CA HIS A 55 -5.31 -3.58 -24.77
C HIS A 55 -4.96 -2.24 -25.42
N PHE A 56 -4.96 -2.21 -26.75
CA PHE A 56 -4.77 -0.99 -27.51
C PHE A 56 -5.48 -1.08 -28.88
N PRO A 57 -6.25 -0.05 -29.30
CA PRO A 57 -6.51 1.22 -28.61
C PRO A 57 -7.30 1.02 -27.31
N SER A 58 -6.95 1.78 -26.28
CA SER A 58 -7.58 1.74 -24.96
C SER A 58 -8.75 2.71 -24.91
N GLU A 59 -9.93 2.20 -24.51
CA GLU A 59 -11.12 2.99 -24.21
C GLU A 59 -10.93 3.93 -23.01
N HIS A 60 -9.96 3.63 -22.14
CA HIS A 60 -9.56 4.45 -20.99
C HIS A 60 -8.37 5.38 -21.30
N GLY A 61 -7.92 5.45 -22.55
CA GLY A 61 -6.85 6.36 -22.99
C GLY A 61 -5.45 5.97 -22.53
N LEU A 62 -5.19 4.70 -22.19
CA LEU A 62 -3.84 4.20 -21.93
C LEU A 62 -3.03 4.19 -23.22
N THR A 63 -1.75 4.56 -23.12
CA THR A 63 -0.81 4.30 -24.21
C THR A 63 -0.52 2.80 -24.30
N ARG A 64 0.05 2.35 -25.43
CA ARG A 64 0.49 0.97 -25.60
C ARG A 64 1.44 0.52 -24.47
N ASP A 65 2.39 1.37 -24.07
CA ASP A 65 3.33 1.07 -22.98
C ASP A 65 2.66 1.02 -21.61
N GLN A 66 1.68 1.89 -21.34
CA GLN A 66 0.91 1.85 -20.10
C GLN A 66 0.05 0.59 -20.00
N SER A 67 -0.63 0.23 -21.09
CA SER A 67 -1.44 -0.99 -21.16
C SER A 67 -0.56 -2.24 -21.01
N ALA A 68 0.60 -2.28 -21.67
CA ALA A 68 1.58 -3.34 -21.50
C ALA A 68 2.15 -3.41 -20.07
N ALA A 69 2.32 -2.27 -19.39
CA ALA A 69 2.81 -2.23 -18.01
C ALA A 69 1.82 -2.86 -17.02
N VAL A 70 0.52 -2.65 -17.24
CA VAL A 70 -0.53 -3.35 -16.46
C VAL A 70 -0.51 -4.84 -16.78
N TYR A 71 -0.49 -5.19 -18.07
CA TYR A 71 -0.50 -6.58 -18.52
C TYR A 71 0.68 -7.38 -17.92
N ILE A 72 1.92 -6.91 -18.08
CA ILE A 72 3.11 -7.63 -17.57
C ILE A 72 3.13 -7.77 -16.05
N TYR A 73 2.55 -6.81 -15.31
CA TYR A 73 2.43 -6.92 -13.86
C TYR A 73 1.50 -8.08 -13.49
N THR A 74 0.43 -8.29 -14.24
CA THR A 74 -0.53 -9.38 -13.96
C THR A 74 -0.03 -10.75 -14.38
N MET A 75 1.02 -10.83 -15.22
CA MET A 75 1.51 -12.09 -15.76
C MET A 75 2.25 -12.95 -14.72
N GLU A 76 2.17 -14.27 -14.88
CA GLU A 76 2.91 -15.25 -14.07
C GLU A 76 3.80 -16.13 -14.95
N TRP A 77 5.10 -16.13 -14.66
CA TRP A 77 6.09 -16.99 -15.31
C TRP A 77 7.13 -17.58 -14.36
N GLY A 78 6.79 -17.70 -13.08
CA GLY A 78 7.61 -18.37 -12.06
C GLY A 78 8.24 -17.42 -11.05
N GLU A 79 9.38 -17.82 -10.49
CA GLU A 79 10.01 -17.16 -9.32
C GLU A 79 10.49 -15.73 -9.58
N THR A 80 10.71 -15.37 -10.84
CA THR A 80 11.14 -14.03 -11.23
C THR A 80 10.05 -13.22 -11.93
N SER A 81 8.78 -13.64 -11.84
CA SER A 81 7.65 -12.84 -12.33
C SER A 81 7.73 -11.42 -11.81
N LEU A 82 7.47 -10.43 -12.68
CA LEU A 82 7.71 -9.01 -12.38
C LEU A 82 7.04 -8.56 -11.08
N TYR A 83 5.78 -8.93 -10.86
CA TYR A 83 5.06 -8.56 -9.64
C TYR A 83 5.75 -9.08 -8.37
N ARG A 84 6.32 -10.30 -8.39
CA ARG A 84 6.98 -10.90 -7.22
C ARG A 84 8.24 -10.11 -6.87
N VAL A 85 9.09 -9.88 -7.87
CA VAL A 85 10.36 -9.18 -7.66
C VAL A 85 10.10 -7.73 -7.23
N LEU A 86 9.13 -7.05 -7.86
CA LEU A 86 8.72 -5.71 -7.48
C LEU A 86 8.15 -5.67 -6.05
N ASN A 87 7.24 -6.56 -5.70
CA ASN A 87 6.61 -6.57 -4.38
C ASN A 87 7.61 -6.93 -3.27
N ILE A 88 8.59 -7.80 -3.53
CA ILE A 88 9.73 -8.02 -2.62
C ILE A 88 10.52 -6.72 -2.44
N ALA A 89 10.84 -6.01 -3.52
CA ALA A 89 11.57 -4.75 -3.46
C ALA A 89 10.80 -3.70 -2.63
N LEU A 90 9.48 -3.58 -2.84
CA LEU A 90 8.61 -2.62 -2.13
C LEU A 90 8.58 -2.83 -0.60
N ARG A 91 8.89 -4.05 -0.12
CA ARG A 91 9.01 -4.39 1.31
C ARG A 91 10.35 -3.99 1.92
N SER A 92 11.32 -3.58 1.10
CA SER A 92 12.67 -3.24 1.56
C SER A 92 12.68 -1.98 2.43
N GLU A 93 13.37 -2.05 3.57
CA GLU A 93 13.67 -0.89 4.42
C GLU A 93 14.60 0.10 3.71
N ASN A 94 15.47 -0.41 2.81
CA ASN A 94 16.34 0.42 2.00
C ASN A 94 15.55 1.07 0.85
N ARG A 95 14.88 2.18 1.15
CA ARG A 95 14.10 2.94 0.16
C ARG A 95 14.94 3.50 -0.99
N GLN A 96 16.24 3.71 -0.79
CA GLN A 96 17.12 4.19 -1.88
C GLN A 96 17.30 3.13 -2.97
N ALA A 97 17.32 1.85 -2.61
CA ALA A 97 17.39 0.74 -3.57
C ALA A 97 16.17 0.68 -4.51
N LEU A 98 15.05 1.31 -4.14
CA LEU A 98 13.85 1.36 -4.98
C LEU A 98 13.99 2.29 -6.18
N LYS A 99 14.99 3.16 -6.23
CA LYS A 99 15.16 4.13 -7.33
C LYS A 99 15.25 3.46 -8.71
N ILE A 100 15.83 2.27 -8.79
CA ILE A 100 15.90 1.49 -10.03
C ILE A 100 14.51 1.12 -10.57
N TRP A 101 13.49 1.06 -9.71
CA TRP A 101 12.10 0.77 -10.06
C TRP A 101 11.30 2.02 -10.43
N PHE A 102 11.80 3.23 -10.18
CA PHE A 102 11.02 4.47 -10.33
C PHE A 102 10.48 4.69 -11.74
N PRO A 103 11.22 4.40 -12.84
CA PRO A 103 10.66 4.50 -14.18
C PRO A 103 9.45 3.57 -14.41
N HIS A 104 9.53 2.32 -13.95
CA HIS A 104 8.41 1.37 -14.03
C HIS A 104 7.25 1.76 -13.12
N LEU A 105 7.52 2.14 -11.86
CA LEU A 105 6.51 2.63 -10.93
C LEU A 105 5.78 3.85 -11.50
N LYS A 106 6.49 4.79 -12.12
CA LYS A 106 5.87 5.94 -12.79
C LYS A 106 4.96 5.51 -13.93
N LEU A 107 5.43 4.61 -14.80
CA LEU A 107 4.66 4.13 -15.95
C LEU A 107 3.38 3.40 -15.51
N PHE A 108 3.52 2.48 -14.56
CA PHE A 108 2.42 1.68 -14.01
C PHE A 108 1.42 2.52 -13.22
N ASP A 109 1.89 3.39 -12.31
CA ASP A 109 1.03 4.26 -11.49
C ASP A 109 0.22 5.22 -12.38
N SER A 110 0.84 5.75 -13.44
CA SER A 110 0.17 6.62 -14.43
C SER A 110 -0.79 5.84 -15.34
N ALA A 111 -0.61 4.53 -15.51
CA ALA A 111 -1.58 3.67 -16.20
C ALA A 111 -2.81 3.45 -15.32
N LEU A 112 -2.60 3.11 -14.05
CA LEU A 112 -3.65 2.94 -13.05
C LEU A 112 -4.48 4.21 -12.82
N ASP A 113 -3.88 5.40 -12.95
CA ASP A 113 -4.61 6.68 -12.88
C ASP A 113 -5.72 6.81 -13.92
N LYS A 114 -5.57 6.14 -15.07
CA LYS A 114 -6.53 6.19 -16.18
C LYS A 114 -7.62 5.13 -16.09
N LEU A 115 -7.41 4.08 -15.29
CA LEU A 115 -8.37 2.99 -15.16
C LEU A 115 -9.54 3.34 -14.24
N PRO A 116 -10.70 2.70 -14.42
CA PRO A 116 -11.86 2.88 -13.55
C PRO A 116 -11.51 2.62 -12.08
N THR A 117 -11.98 3.52 -11.21
CA THR A 117 -11.86 3.37 -9.75
C THR A 117 -13.14 2.75 -9.22
N VAL A 118 -13.02 1.73 -8.37
CA VAL A 118 -14.13 1.03 -7.74
C VAL A 118 -14.10 1.18 -6.23
N LYS A 119 -15.29 1.34 -5.66
CA LYS A 119 -15.54 1.31 -4.22
C LYS A 119 -16.41 0.11 -3.92
N GLU A 120 -15.78 -1.00 -3.53
CA GLU A 120 -16.45 -2.28 -3.34
C GLU A 120 -15.74 -3.17 -2.33
N ILE A 121 -16.36 -4.32 -2.04
CA ILE A 121 -15.73 -5.35 -1.23
C ILE A 121 -14.75 -6.14 -2.08
N LEU A 122 -13.50 -6.14 -1.65
CA LEU A 122 -12.40 -6.85 -2.29
C LEU A 122 -11.94 -8.00 -1.40
N TRP A 123 -11.45 -9.05 -2.04
CA TRP A 123 -10.98 -10.23 -1.37
C TRP A 123 -9.55 -10.54 -1.74
N ARG A 124 -8.77 -11.02 -0.76
CA ARG A 124 -7.42 -11.52 -0.99
C ARG A 124 -7.14 -12.73 -0.09
N GLY A 125 -6.90 -13.88 -0.72
CA GLY A 125 -6.52 -15.10 -0.03
C GLY A 125 -5.00 -15.24 0.09
N VAL A 126 -4.53 -15.60 1.29
CA VAL A 126 -3.13 -15.88 1.60
C VAL A 126 -2.97 -17.28 2.17
N PRO A 127 -2.12 -18.14 1.57
CA PRO A 127 -1.97 -19.55 1.98
C PRO A 127 -1.12 -19.71 3.27
N LEU A 128 -1.25 -18.79 4.22
CA LEU A 128 -0.60 -18.79 5.53
C LEU A 128 -1.55 -18.25 6.60
N ASP A 129 -1.52 -18.83 7.79
CA ASP A 129 -2.26 -18.34 8.96
C ASP A 129 -1.50 -17.20 9.66
N ILE A 130 -1.69 -15.99 9.14
CA ILE A 130 -1.18 -14.75 9.73
C ILE A 130 -2.30 -13.93 10.38
N GLY A 131 -3.56 -14.30 10.18
CA GLY A 131 -4.72 -13.53 10.61
C GLY A 131 -4.79 -13.30 12.12
N LYS A 132 -4.24 -14.23 12.91
CA LYS A 132 -4.11 -14.08 14.38
C LYS A 132 -3.29 -12.86 14.83
N ASN A 133 -2.46 -12.30 13.96
CA ASN A 133 -1.60 -11.17 14.30
C ASN A 133 -2.33 -9.82 14.19
N PHE A 134 -3.59 -9.80 13.72
CA PHE A 134 -4.32 -8.56 13.45
C PHE A 134 -5.32 -8.27 14.56
N ASN A 135 -5.20 -7.08 15.15
CA ASN A 135 -6.05 -6.64 16.24
C ASN A 135 -6.99 -5.52 15.79
N LYS A 136 -8.20 -5.47 16.36
CA LYS A 136 -9.16 -4.40 16.09
C LYS A 136 -8.50 -3.02 16.23
N ASN A 137 -8.82 -2.11 15.30
CA ASN A 137 -8.33 -0.74 15.20
C ASN A 137 -6.83 -0.58 14.90
N GLU A 138 -6.10 -1.67 14.68
CA GLU A 138 -4.71 -1.59 14.22
C GLU A 138 -4.64 -0.92 12.85
N LEU A 139 -3.68 -0.01 12.70
CA LEU A 139 -3.36 0.66 11.45
C LEU A 139 -2.18 -0.05 10.80
N MET A 140 -2.29 -0.34 9.51
CA MET A 140 -1.20 -0.91 8.73
C MET A 140 -1.03 -0.18 7.40
N THR A 141 0.18 -0.25 6.86
CA THR A 141 0.47 0.19 5.50
C THR A 141 0.96 -1.00 4.70
N TRP A 142 0.27 -1.31 3.62
CA TRP A 142 0.60 -2.42 2.75
C TRP A 142 1.46 -1.92 1.59
N TRP A 143 2.78 -2.10 1.69
CA TRP A 143 3.73 -1.48 0.76
C TRP A 143 3.77 -2.11 -0.63
N SER A 144 3.53 -3.42 -0.76
CA SER A 144 3.42 -4.06 -2.07
C SER A 144 2.16 -3.63 -2.81
N ILE A 145 2.17 -3.77 -4.14
CA ILE A 145 0.95 -3.65 -4.94
C ILE A 145 0.03 -4.81 -4.59
N ASN A 146 -1.26 -4.54 -4.46
CA ASN A 146 -2.24 -5.52 -3.98
C ASN A 146 -3.13 -5.98 -5.12
N SER A 147 -2.87 -7.19 -5.62
CA SER A 147 -3.84 -7.89 -6.46
C SER A 147 -4.92 -8.48 -5.55
N CYS A 148 -6.16 -8.03 -5.76
CA CYS A 148 -7.35 -8.52 -5.09
C CYS A 148 -8.37 -8.98 -6.14
N SER A 149 -9.41 -9.68 -5.70
CA SER A 149 -10.52 -10.07 -6.57
C SER A 149 -11.84 -9.61 -5.97
N SER A 150 -12.76 -9.12 -6.81
CA SER A 150 -14.17 -8.96 -6.44
C SER A 150 -15.01 -10.19 -6.79
N SER A 151 -14.40 -11.21 -7.41
CA SER A 151 -15.07 -12.45 -7.78
C SER A 151 -15.16 -13.42 -6.61
N VAL A 152 -16.38 -13.76 -6.22
CA VAL A 152 -16.62 -14.81 -5.21
C VAL A 152 -16.11 -16.18 -5.70
N ASN A 153 -16.04 -16.42 -7.02
CA ASN A 153 -15.57 -17.71 -7.55
C ASN A 153 -14.08 -17.94 -7.29
N VAL A 154 -13.24 -16.92 -7.49
CA VAL A 154 -11.81 -16.96 -7.15
C VAL A 154 -11.61 -17.30 -5.68
N ILE A 155 -12.45 -16.74 -4.81
CA ILE A 155 -12.37 -16.96 -3.36
C ILE A 155 -12.93 -18.31 -2.92
N LYS A 156 -13.96 -18.84 -3.58
CA LYS A 156 -14.45 -20.20 -3.34
C LYS A 156 -13.34 -21.23 -3.56
N ASP A 157 -12.59 -21.09 -4.65
CA ASP A 157 -11.47 -21.98 -4.95
C ASP A 157 -10.35 -21.87 -3.90
N PHE A 158 -10.10 -20.66 -3.40
CA PHE A 158 -9.15 -20.44 -2.31
C PHE A 158 -9.60 -21.12 -1.00
N LEU A 159 -10.86 -20.91 -0.59
CA LEU A 159 -11.42 -21.47 0.65
C LEU A 159 -11.53 -23.00 0.62
N GLY A 160 -11.85 -23.60 -0.54
CA GLY A 160 -11.99 -25.05 -0.69
C GLY A 160 -10.67 -25.82 -0.55
N ASN A 161 -9.54 -25.16 -0.88
CA ASN A 161 -8.25 -25.83 -1.01
C ASN A 161 -7.26 -25.56 0.13
N ASN A 162 -7.53 -24.59 1.01
CA ASN A 162 -6.55 -24.14 2.00
C ASN A 162 -7.04 -24.29 3.44
N LYS A 163 -6.19 -24.89 4.28
CA LYS A 163 -6.32 -24.91 5.75
C LYS A 163 -5.21 -24.05 6.34
N ASN A 164 -5.39 -23.54 7.57
CA ASN A 164 -4.44 -22.63 8.21
C ASN A 164 -4.04 -21.47 7.28
N SER A 165 -5.05 -20.78 6.77
CA SER A 165 -4.90 -19.70 5.78
C SER A 165 -5.52 -18.40 6.27
N THR A 166 -5.24 -17.29 5.59
CA THR A 166 -5.86 -15.98 5.92
C THR A 166 -6.63 -15.47 4.70
N LEU A 167 -7.90 -15.12 4.90
CA LEU A 167 -8.70 -14.43 3.91
C LEU A 167 -8.91 -12.98 4.36
N PHE A 168 -8.43 -12.03 3.58
CA PHE A 168 -8.72 -10.62 3.77
C PHE A 168 -10.04 -10.26 3.10
N LEU A 169 -10.96 -9.70 3.89
CA LEU A 169 -12.15 -8.98 3.45
C LEU A 169 -11.81 -7.49 3.52
N ILE A 170 -11.81 -6.80 2.39
CA ILE A 170 -11.31 -5.42 2.30
C ILE A 170 -12.44 -4.53 1.80
N GLU A 171 -12.85 -3.54 2.60
CA GLU A 171 -13.67 -2.42 2.15
C GLU A 171 -12.77 -1.44 1.39
N GLY A 172 -12.64 -1.64 0.06
CA GLY A 172 -11.82 -0.84 -0.82
C GLY A 172 -12.55 0.39 -1.34
N ILE A 173 -11.84 1.50 -1.51
CA ILE A 173 -12.37 2.78 -2.00
C ILE A 173 -11.59 3.30 -3.21
N ASN A 174 -10.31 2.93 -3.37
CA ASN A 174 -9.45 3.35 -4.48
C ASN A 174 -9.00 2.17 -5.37
N GLY A 175 -9.77 1.08 -5.37
CA GLY A 175 -9.48 -0.10 -6.20
C GLY A 175 -9.45 0.25 -7.68
N LYS A 176 -8.47 -0.25 -8.42
CA LYS A 176 -8.35 -0.05 -9.86
C LYS A 176 -8.75 -1.31 -10.60
N LYS A 177 -9.82 -1.22 -11.40
CA LYS A 177 -10.29 -2.35 -12.19
C LYS A 177 -9.37 -2.54 -13.39
N VAL A 178 -8.76 -3.72 -13.50
CA VAL A 178 -7.82 -4.05 -14.58
C VAL A 178 -8.37 -5.02 -15.62
N SER A 179 -9.67 -5.37 -15.55
CA SER A 179 -10.35 -6.12 -16.60
C SER A 179 -10.14 -5.47 -17.96
N GLY A 180 -9.82 -6.28 -18.97
CA GLY A 180 -9.40 -5.85 -20.30
C GLY A 180 -7.89 -5.60 -20.42
N TYR A 181 -7.15 -5.46 -19.32
CA TYR A 181 -5.72 -5.10 -19.28
C TYR A 181 -4.86 -6.15 -18.57
N THR A 182 -5.44 -7.28 -18.18
CA THR A 182 -4.80 -8.34 -17.38
C THR A 182 -4.63 -9.62 -18.22
N GLU A 183 -3.66 -10.47 -17.85
CA GLU A 183 -3.57 -11.83 -18.39
C GLU A 183 -4.73 -12.73 -17.89
N TYR A 184 -5.34 -12.37 -16.75
CA TYR A 184 -6.33 -13.20 -16.05
C TYR A 184 -7.71 -12.55 -16.01
N GLU A 185 -8.38 -12.45 -17.15
CA GLU A 185 -9.70 -11.78 -17.28
C GLU A 185 -10.81 -12.37 -16.40
N ASN A 186 -10.73 -13.67 -16.09
CA ASN A 186 -11.74 -14.35 -15.27
C ASN A 186 -11.58 -14.13 -13.76
N GLU A 187 -10.53 -13.41 -13.33
CA GLU A 187 -10.26 -13.20 -11.91
C GLU A 187 -10.97 -11.97 -11.33
N ASP A 188 -11.65 -11.16 -12.16
CA ASP A 188 -12.19 -9.84 -11.76
C ASP A 188 -11.17 -9.06 -10.91
N GLU A 189 -9.94 -8.99 -11.41
CA GLU A 189 -8.82 -8.44 -10.64
C GLU A 189 -8.99 -6.94 -10.41
N ILE A 190 -8.82 -6.55 -9.15
CA ILE A 190 -8.78 -5.17 -8.69
C ILE A 190 -7.43 -4.93 -8.02
N ILE A 191 -6.73 -3.88 -8.47
CA ILE A 191 -5.43 -3.50 -7.91
C ILE A 191 -5.61 -2.37 -6.89
N LEU A 192 -5.13 -2.57 -5.66
CA LEU A 192 -4.86 -1.47 -4.73
C LEU A 192 -3.38 -1.08 -4.83
N ARG A 193 -3.11 0.22 -4.78
CA ARG A 193 -1.76 0.76 -5.01
C ARG A 193 -0.78 0.35 -3.91
N MET A 194 0.50 0.50 -4.22
CA MET A 194 1.56 0.37 -3.20
C MET A 194 1.37 1.41 -2.09
N GLY A 195 1.56 0.99 -0.85
CA GLY A 195 1.44 1.86 0.31
C GLY A 195 -0.01 2.19 0.70
N THR A 196 -1.01 1.44 0.19
CA THR A 196 -2.39 1.58 0.67
C THR A 196 -2.46 1.33 2.18
N GLN A 197 -3.18 2.21 2.88
CA GLN A 197 -3.33 2.13 4.32
C GLN A 197 -4.66 1.51 4.68
N PHE A 198 -4.65 0.66 5.70
CA PHE A 198 -5.83 -0.03 6.18
C PHE A 198 -5.96 0.10 7.68
N ARG A 199 -7.21 0.11 8.14
CA ARG A 199 -7.56 -0.13 9.54
C ARG A 199 -8.23 -1.48 9.67
N VAL A 200 -7.81 -2.27 10.66
CA VAL A 200 -8.49 -3.51 11.03
C VAL A 200 -9.84 -3.17 11.67
N LYS A 201 -10.95 -3.58 11.05
CA LYS A 201 -12.30 -3.22 11.50
C LYS A 201 -12.71 -3.93 12.79
N SER A 202 -12.30 -5.19 12.92
CA SER A 202 -12.62 -6.09 14.03
C SER A 202 -11.50 -7.09 14.23
N ASN A 203 -11.43 -7.71 15.41
CA ASN A 203 -10.54 -8.85 15.63
C ASN A 203 -10.79 -9.92 14.55
N ALA A 204 -9.72 -10.60 14.15
CA ALA A 204 -9.82 -11.65 13.15
C ALA A 204 -10.79 -12.75 13.59
N LEU A 205 -11.57 -13.27 12.64
CA LEU A 205 -12.49 -14.37 12.88
C LEU A 205 -11.78 -15.69 12.60
N GLU A 206 -11.54 -16.48 13.65
CA GLU A 206 -11.04 -17.85 13.55
C GLU A 206 -12.13 -18.78 13.01
N GLN A 207 -11.76 -19.64 12.07
CA GLN A 207 -12.61 -20.67 11.48
C GLN A 207 -12.25 -22.04 12.05
N SER A 208 -13.20 -22.98 12.02
CA SER A 208 -13.00 -24.35 12.54
C SER A 208 -11.86 -25.14 11.87
N ASN A 209 -11.39 -24.70 10.70
CA ASN A 209 -10.28 -25.30 9.96
C ASN A 209 -8.92 -24.64 10.24
N GLY A 210 -8.84 -23.78 11.27
CA GLY A 210 -7.63 -23.03 11.65
C GLY A 210 -7.31 -21.82 10.76
N SER A 211 -8.18 -21.48 9.81
CA SER A 211 -8.02 -20.27 8.99
C SER A 211 -8.62 -19.04 9.67
N HIS A 212 -8.17 -17.85 9.28
CA HIS A 212 -8.70 -16.58 9.79
C HIS A 212 -9.30 -15.73 8.67
N ILE A 213 -10.35 -14.97 9.02
CA ILE A 213 -10.84 -13.85 8.20
C ILE A 213 -10.44 -12.55 8.86
N VAL A 214 -9.73 -11.70 8.13
CA VAL A 214 -9.31 -10.37 8.58
C VAL A 214 -10.11 -9.31 7.81
N HIS A 215 -10.86 -8.47 8.54
CA HIS A 215 -11.64 -7.39 7.96
C HIS A 215 -10.85 -6.09 7.98
N LEU A 216 -10.49 -5.58 6.81
CA LEU A 216 -9.80 -4.32 6.60
C LEU A 216 -10.73 -3.27 6.00
N VAL A 217 -10.54 -2.02 6.42
CA VAL A 217 -11.14 -0.84 5.77
C VAL A 217 -10.00 -0.01 5.21
N GLU A 218 -10.02 0.25 3.91
CA GLU A 218 -9.09 1.19 3.29
C GLU A 218 -9.33 2.59 3.87
N ILE A 219 -8.24 3.26 4.27
CA ILE A 219 -8.32 4.60 4.84
C ILE A 219 -8.39 5.60 3.69
N ASP A 220 -9.47 6.39 3.69
CA ASP A 220 -9.63 7.51 2.79
C ASP A 220 -8.93 8.74 3.38
N ASP A 221 -7.87 9.20 2.72
CA ASP A 221 -7.13 10.37 3.18
C ASP A 221 -8.03 11.64 3.27
N ASP A 222 -9.17 11.69 2.56
CA ASP A 222 -10.11 12.84 2.54
C ASP A 222 -11.20 12.78 3.62
N ASN A 223 -11.59 11.59 4.08
CA ASN A 223 -12.83 11.37 4.86
C ASN A 223 -12.64 10.86 6.29
N ASP A 224 -11.44 10.91 6.87
CA ASP A 224 -11.31 10.63 8.30
C ASP A 224 -12.03 11.72 9.12
N GLU A 225 -13.28 11.42 9.51
CA GLU A 225 -13.82 11.89 10.79
C GLU A 225 -12.93 11.30 11.88
N PRO A 226 -12.32 12.14 12.74
CA PRO A 226 -11.71 11.63 13.95
C PRO A 226 -12.83 10.96 14.76
N LEU A 227 -12.70 9.65 15.02
CA LEU A 227 -13.52 9.00 16.03
C LEU A 227 -13.40 9.83 17.31
N ALA A 228 -14.51 10.47 17.67
CA ALA A 228 -14.64 11.29 18.85
C ALA A 228 -13.98 10.56 20.03
N SER A 229 -13.12 11.28 20.72
CA SER A 229 -12.51 10.88 21.98
C SER A 229 -13.60 10.55 23.00
N THR A 230 -14.11 9.33 23.01
CA THR A 230 -14.78 8.77 24.19
C THR A 230 -13.72 8.36 25.20
N MET A 231 -13.06 9.38 25.76
CA MET A 231 -12.54 9.32 27.12
C MET A 231 -13.34 10.34 27.94
N ASN A 232 -14.61 10.01 28.20
CA ASN A 232 -15.32 10.63 29.31
C ASN A 232 -14.83 9.94 30.60
N GLU A 233 -14.02 10.71 31.33
CA GLU A 233 -13.89 10.76 32.78
C GLU A 233 -14.43 9.56 33.58
N MET A 234 -13.51 8.74 34.10
CA MET A 234 -13.70 8.16 35.43
C MET A 234 -12.51 8.53 36.30
N HIS A 235 -12.73 9.59 37.09
CA HIS A 235 -11.94 9.98 38.24
C HIS A 235 -11.90 8.81 39.24
N VAL A 236 -10.78 8.11 39.35
CA VAL A 236 -10.45 7.33 40.56
C VAL A 236 -8.95 7.46 40.83
N THR A 237 -8.60 8.27 41.82
CA THR A 237 -7.25 8.26 42.41
C THR A 237 -7.13 7.10 43.39
N PRO A 238 -5.99 6.38 43.40
CA PRO A 238 -5.22 6.32 44.65
C PRO A 238 -3.71 6.61 44.50
N LYS A 239 -3.13 6.98 45.64
CA LYS A 239 -1.76 7.46 45.96
C LYS A 239 -0.57 6.64 45.39
N PRO A 240 0.64 7.24 45.38
CA PRO A 240 1.82 6.68 44.74
C PRO A 240 2.60 5.75 45.67
N SER A 241 3.19 4.70 45.10
CA SER A 241 4.36 4.01 45.66
C SER A 241 5.41 3.87 44.56
N ASN A 242 6.57 4.49 44.82
CA ASN A 242 7.78 4.44 44.01
C ASN A 242 8.22 2.99 43.78
N GLU A 243 8.68 2.67 42.57
CA GLU A 243 9.91 1.90 42.35
C GLU A 243 10.40 2.02 40.89
N GLY A 244 11.73 1.99 40.74
CA GLY A 244 12.49 2.62 39.65
C GLY A 244 12.18 2.21 38.22
N ALA A 245 12.07 3.20 37.35
CA ALA A 245 12.04 3.03 35.90
C ALA A 245 13.29 3.67 35.26
N SER A 246 14.05 2.83 34.56
CA SER A 246 14.95 3.22 33.47
C SER A 246 14.30 4.29 32.61
N ARG A 247 14.87 5.49 32.59
CA ARG A 247 14.37 6.63 31.82
C ARG A 247 14.64 6.35 30.34
N LYS A 248 13.68 5.69 29.66
CA LYS A 248 13.56 5.82 28.20
C LYS A 248 13.54 7.32 27.93
N LYS A 249 14.46 7.82 27.10
CA LYS A 249 14.30 9.15 26.52
C LYS A 249 13.11 9.06 25.58
N GLU A 250 11.94 9.39 26.08
CA GLU A 250 10.77 9.61 25.26
C GLU A 250 11.09 10.79 24.34
N GLY A 251 10.95 10.58 23.03
CA GLY A 251 11.05 11.68 22.09
C GLY A 251 9.85 12.61 22.30
N GLU A 252 10.11 13.91 22.40
CA GLU A 252 9.07 14.92 22.49
C GLU A 252 8.51 15.23 21.10
N VAL A 253 7.18 15.28 20.98
CA VAL A 253 6.52 15.74 19.75
C VAL A 253 6.62 17.26 19.72
N ILE A 254 7.58 17.76 18.95
CA ILE A 254 7.83 19.20 18.76
C ILE A 254 6.91 19.84 17.72
N VAL A 255 6.42 19.07 16.73
CA VAL A 255 5.55 19.55 15.65
C VAL A 255 4.53 18.48 15.25
N GLY A 256 3.27 18.87 15.12
CA GLY A 256 2.15 17.98 14.77
C GLY A 256 1.48 17.33 15.99
N GLY A 257 0.89 16.14 15.78
CA GLY A 257 0.28 15.34 16.85
C GLY A 257 -1.12 15.75 17.31
N ASN A 258 -1.67 16.88 16.83
CA ASN A 258 -2.98 17.40 17.25
C ASN A 258 -4.06 17.36 16.15
N GLY A 259 -3.95 16.41 15.23
CA GLY A 259 -4.88 16.22 14.11
C GLY A 259 -4.67 17.20 12.96
N LYS A 260 -5.57 17.14 11.96
CA LYS A 260 -5.64 18.07 10.82
C LYS A 260 -6.32 19.37 11.24
N GLY A 261 -5.93 20.48 10.61
CA GLY A 261 -6.52 21.79 10.87
C GLY A 261 -5.55 22.93 10.54
N SER A 262 -5.98 24.16 10.79
CA SER A 262 -5.25 25.38 10.44
C SER A 262 -4.35 25.90 11.56
N GLN A 263 -4.39 25.30 12.75
CA GLN A 263 -3.52 25.70 13.87
C GLN A 263 -2.08 25.23 13.65
N LEU A 264 -1.13 25.88 14.33
CA LEU A 264 0.32 25.65 14.17
C LEU A 264 0.75 24.21 14.51
N ASN A 265 0.04 23.54 15.42
CA ASN A 265 0.30 22.16 15.85
C ASN A 265 -0.58 21.12 15.13
N GLN A 266 -1.32 21.54 14.11
CA GLN A 266 -2.20 20.68 13.32
C GLN A 266 -1.65 20.55 11.91
N LEU A 267 -1.23 19.35 11.53
CA LEU A 267 -0.70 19.08 10.20
C LEU A 267 -1.64 18.14 9.46
N TYR A 268 -1.79 18.37 8.16
CA TYR A 268 -2.54 17.53 7.26
C TYR A 268 -1.65 17.00 6.14
N TYR A 269 -1.20 15.76 6.35
CA TYR A 269 -0.36 15.01 5.41
C TYR A 269 0.95 15.72 5.02
N PRO A 270 1.79 16.07 6.02
CA PRO A 270 3.07 16.69 5.74
C PRO A 270 3.96 15.72 4.94
N ARG A 271 4.49 16.18 3.81
CA ARG A 271 5.28 15.35 2.88
C ARG A 271 6.76 15.65 2.87
N GLY A 272 7.16 16.77 3.44
CA GLY A 272 8.54 17.23 3.43
C GLY A 272 8.87 17.99 4.69
N LEU A 273 10.12 17.86 5.12
CA LEU A 273 10.70 18.66 6.18
C LEU A 273 12.11 19.10 5.80
N SER A 274 12.49 20.31 6.20
CA SER A 274 13.83 20.87 5.97
C SER A 274 14.17 21.86 7.08
N PHE A 275 15.46 22.05 7.35
CA PHE A 275 15.95 23.04 8.30
C PHE A 275 16.70 24.15 7.57
N ASP A 276 16.62 25.39 8.05
CA ASP A 276 17.54 26.46 7.63
C ASP A 276 18.79 26.54 8.52
N ASP A 277 19.78 27.34 8.11
CA ASP A 277 21.04 27.56 8.85
C ASP A 277 20.85 28.24 10.21
N LYS A 278 19.62 28.65 10.55
CA LYS A 278 19.24 29.26 11.84
C LYS A 278 18.46 28.30 12.74
N GLY A 279 18.34 27.02 12.35
CA GLY A 279 17.66 25.99 13.13
C GLY A 279 16.13 26.02 13.04
N ASN A 280 15.55 26.78 12.10
CA ASN A 280 14.10 26.77 11.90
C ASN A 280 13.70 25.56 11.06
N LEU A 281 12.61 24.89 11.46
CA LEU A 281 12.04 23.76 10.73
C LEU A 281 10.95 24.26 9.78
N TYR A 282 11.03 23.84 8.53
CA TYR A 282 10.01 24.05 7.52
C TYR A 282 9.32 22.73 7.24
N VAL A 283 8.00 22.71 7.30
CA VAL A 283 7.16 21.54 7.03
C VAL A 283 6.28 21.84 5.81
N ALA A 284 6.38 21.00 4.78
CA ALA A 284 5.49 21.04 3.63
C ALA A 284 4.19 20.30 3.98
N ASP A 285 3.22 21.05 4.48
CA ASP A 285 1.93 20.58 5.00
C ASP A 285 0.94 20.38 3.84
N GLN A 286 1.16 19.31 3.06
CA GLN A 286 0.69 19.18 1.68
C GLN A 286 -0.82 19.38 1.54
N ARG A 287 -1.64 18.82 2.43
CA ARG A 287 -3.10 18.88 2.29
C ARG A 287 -3.75 20.04 3.02
N ASN A 288 -2.96 20.82 3.77
CA ASN A 288 -3.38 22.14 4.23
C ASN A 288 -2.92 23.25 3.27
N ASP A 289 -2.36 22.90 2.10
CA ASP A 289 -1.89 23.82 1.06
C ASP A 289 -0.94 24.92 1.59
N ARG A 290 -0.09 24.57 2.56
CA ARG A 290 0.79 25.54 3.23
C ARG A 290 2.19 25.00 3.50
N ILE A 291 3.12 25.92 3.72
CA ILE A 291 4.44 25.66 4.30
C ILE A 291 4.44 26.28 5.69
N GLU A 292 4.62 25.45 6.71
CA GLU A 292 4.71 25.90 8.10
C GLU A 292 6.16 26.05 8.53
N LYS A 293 6.47 27.16 9.20
CA LYS A 293 7.80 27.46 9.74
C LYS A 293 7.73 27.45 11.27
N PHE A 294 8.55 26.63 11.89
CA PHE A 294 8.71 26.54 13.34
C PHE A 294 10.07 27.12 13.73
N GLU A 295 10.06 28.15 14.57
CA GLU A 295 11.28 28.88 14.93
C GLU A 295 12.02 28.20 16.08
N ARG A 296 13.36 28.15 15.97
CA ARG A 296 14.28 27.78 17.07
C ARG A 296 13.94 26.44 17.75
N LEU A 297 13.77 25.38 16.97
CA LEU A 297 13.65 24.04 17.54
C LEU A 297 15.00 23.46 18.00
N PHE A 298 16.12 24.06 17.55
CA PHE A 298 17.50 23.75 17.94
C PHE A 298 18.39 24.99 17.91
#